data_AF-A0A1V2DV89-F1
#
_entry.id   AF-A0A1V2DV89-F1
#
_cell.length_a   1.000
_cell.length_b   1.000
_cell.length_c   1.000
_cell.angle_alpha   90.00
_cell.angle_beta   90.00
_cell.angle_gamma   90.00
#
_symmetry.space_group_name_H-M   'P 1'
#
loop_
_entity.id
_entity.type
_entity.pdbx_description
1 polymer ?
#
loop_
_entity_poly.entity_id
_entity_poly.type
_entity_poly.pdbx_seq_one_letter_code
_entity_poly.pdbx_strand_id
1 'polypeptide(L)' 'MSDEPGSVRNRFRSDFIVEMVLMAALAVYFLLARDQVVGADLGFTVVGAVLMALATYWTLHTLKDGLQFLTLRLRPGK' A
#
# COMPACT_ATOMS: atom_id res chain seq x y z
N MET A 1 22.23 9.90 15.89
CA MET A 1 21.87 8.60 15.28
C MET A 1 22.08 8.79 13.79
N SER A 2 23.09 8.11 13.21
CA SER A 2 23.48 8.36 11.82
C SER A 2 22.52 7.64 10.87
N ASP A 3 21.76 8.40 10.07
CA ASP A 3 20.91 7.85 9.03
C ASP A 3 21.78 7.32 7.88
N GLU A 4 22.05 6.03 7.91
CA GLU A 4 22.77 5.34 6.83
C GLU A 4 21.96 5.40 5.52
N PRO A 5 22.59 5.73 4.38
CA PRO A 5 21.92 5.80 3.07
C PRO A 5 21.33 4.45 2.61
N GLY A 6 21.72 3.35 3.25
CA GLY A 6 21.08 2.03 3.06
C GLY A 6 19.67 1.92 3.67
N SER A 7 19.39 2.64 4.76
CA SER A 7 18.12 2.61 5.49
C SER A 7 16.97 3.18 4.66
N VAL A 8 17.21 4.31 3.99
CA VAL A 8 16.22 4.98 3.13
C VAL A 8 15.81 4.08 1.95
N ARG A 9 16.78 3.48 1.25
CA ARG A 9 16.53 2.58 0.10
C ARG A 9 15.83 1.28 0.50
N ASN A 10 16.11 0.76 1.70
CA ASN A 10 15.48 -0.46 2.19
C ASN A 10 14.02 -0.23 2.61
N ARG A 11 13.70 0.97 3.12
CA ARG A 11 12.32 1.37 3.45
C ARG A 11 11.45 1.45 2.20
N PHE A 12 11.94 2.11 1.14
CA PHE A 12 11.24 2.17 -0.15
C PHE A 12 10.99 0.79 -0.77
N ARG A 13 11.96 -0.15 -0.70
CA ARG A 13 11.74 -1.53 -1.17
C ARG A 13 10.73 -2.26 -0.31
N SER A 14 10.76 -2.08 1.01
CA SER A 14 9.83 -2.72 1.93
C SER A 14 8.40 -2.25 1.65
N ASP A 15 8.19 -0.94 1.52
CA ASP A 15 6.85 -0.38 1.26
C ASP A 15 6.30 -0.85 -0.09
N PHE A 16 7.15 -0.92 -1.12
CA PHE A 16 6.78 -1.44 -2.44
C PHE A 16 6.48 -2.95 -2.43
N ILE A 17 7.22 -3.75 -1.67
CA ILE A 17 6.97 -5.20 -1.54
C ILE A 17 5.65 -5.44 -0.81
N VAL A 18 5.37 -4.71 0.27
CA VAL A 18 4.10 -4.82 0.99
C VAL A 18 2.94 -4.44 0.07
N GLU A 19 3.08 -3.37 -0.71
CA GLU A 19 2.05 -2.97 -1.68
C GLU A 19 1.79 -4.03 -2.76
N MET A 20 2.84 -4.64 -3.32
CA MET A 20 2.71 -5.76 -4.28
C MET A 20 2.01 -6.98 -3.66
N VAL A 21 2.36 -7.35 -2.43
CA VAL A 21 1.70 -8.45 -1.70
C VAL A 21 0.23 -8.12 -1.45
N LEU A 22 -0.07 -6.88 -1.09
CA LEU A 22 -1.42 -6.42 -0.81
C LEU A 22 -2.30 -6.40 -2.07
N MET A 23 -1.75 -5.97 -3.21
CA MET A 23 -2.41 -6.03 -4.51
C MET A 23 -2.70 -7.48 -4.93
N ALA A 24 -1.75 -8.40 -4.71
CA ALA A 24 -1.98 -9.82 -4.95
C ALA A 24 -3.08 -10.40 -4.04
N ALA A 25 -3.09 -10.03 -2.75
CA ALA A 25 -4.12 -10.43 -1.81
C ALA A 25 -5.51 -9.90 -2.22
N LEU A 26 -5.59 -8.66 -2.68
CA LEU A 26 -6.82 -8.06 -3.23
C LEU A 26 -7.31 -8.81 -4.47
N ALA A 27 -6.42 -9.13 -5.41
CA ALA A 27 -6.79 -9.88 -6.62
C ALA A 27 -7.35 -11.27 -6.29
N VAL A 28 -6.71 -11.98 -5.34
CA VAL A 28 -7.21 -13.28 -4.84
C VAL A 28 -8.55 -13.11 -4.13
N TYR A 29 -8.69 -12.10 -3.27
CA TYR A 29 -9.96 -11.79 -2.61
C TYR A 29 -11.07 -11.56 -3.63
N PHE A 30 -10.84 -10.77 -4.68
CA PHE A 30 -11.83 -10.54 -5.73
C PHE A 30 -12.20 -11.79 -6.52
N LEU A 31 -11.25 -12.70 -6.76
CA LEU A 31 -11.54 -13.99 -7.39
C LEU A 31 -12.45 -14.86 -6.52
N LEU A 32 -12.18 -14.90 -5.22
CA LEU A 32 -13.00 -15.62 -4.23
C LEU A 32 -14.36 -14.95 -4.01
N ALA A 33 -14.42 -13.62 -4.12
CA ALA A 33 -15.62 -12.81 -3.89
C ALA A 33 -16.64 -12.86 -5.04
N ARG A 34 -16.31 -13.43 -6.20
CA ARG A 34 -17.14 -13.34 -7.42
C ARG A 34 -18.61 -13.75 -7.22
N ASP A 35 -18.84 -14.76 -6.40
CA ASP A 35 -20.18 -15.31 -6.12
C ASP A 35 -20.71 -14.92 -4.72
N GLN A 36 -19.95 -14.13 -3.96
CA GLN A 36 -20.35 -13.71 -2.62
C GLN A 36 -21.00 -12.33 -2.63
N VAL A 37 -22.25 -12.29 -2.17
CA VAL A 37 -22.95 -11.03 -1.90
C VAL A 37 -22.41 -10.42 -0.61
N VAL A 38 -22.08 -9.12 -0.66
CA VAL A 38 -21.61 -8.37 0.51
C VAL A 38 -22.68 -8.44 1.62
N GLY A 39 -22.27 -8.82 2.83
CA GLY A 39 -23.15 -8.99 3.99
C GLY A 39 -23.80 -10.39 4.12
N ALA A 40 -23.61 -11.29 3.15
CA ALA A 40 -24.06 -12.68 3.28
C ALA A 40 -23.19 -13.46 4.30
N ASP A 41 -21.88 -13.24 4.25
CA ASP A 41 -20.94 -13.68 5.28
C ASP A 41 -20.26 -12.43 5.89
N LEU A 42 -20.53 -12.19 7.18
CA LEU A 42 -19.98 -11.05 7.90
C LEU A 42 -18.45 -11.13 8.02
N GLY A 43 -17.89 -12.34 8.19
CA GLY A 43 -16.45 -12.54 8.26
C GLY A 43 -15.79 -12.19 6.92
N PHE A 44 -16.36 -12.68 5.82
CA PHE A 44 -15.89 -12.35 4.47
C PHE A 44 -15.95 -10.84 4.18
N THR A 45 -17.05 -10.21 4.58
CA THR A 45 -17.26 -8.76 4.41
C THR A 45 -16.26 -7.94 5.21
N VAL A 46 -16.01 -8.31 6.46
CA VAL A 46 -15.01 -7.66 7.32
C VAL A 46 -13.61 -7.82 6.74
N VAL A 47 -13.25 -9.02 6.27
CA VAL A 47 -11.94 -9.27 5.63
C VAL A 47 -11.77 -8.40 4.39
N GLY A 48 -12.79 -8.30 3.53
CA GLY A 48 -12.79 -7.41 2.37
C GLY A 48 -12.64 -5.94 2.74
N ALA A 49 -13.37 -5.48 3.75
CA ALA A 49 -13.30 -4.10 4.24
C ALA A 49 -11.90 -3.76 4.80
N VAL A 50 -11.31 -4.67 5.57
CA VAL A 50 -9.94 -4.51 6.10
C VAL A 50 -8.92 -4.48 4.97
N LEU A 51 -9.02 -5.37 3.98
CA LEU A 51 -8.14 -5.38 2.81
C LEU A 51 -8.22 -4.06 2.04
N MET A 52 -9.44 -3.54 1.81
CA MET A 52 -9.64 -2.26 1.14
C MET A 52 -9.08 -1.08 1.93
N ALA A 53 -9.28 -1.07 3.25
CA ALA A 53 -8.74 -0.03 4.12
C ALA A 53 -7.20 -0.04 4.13
N LEU A 54 -6.60 -1.22 4.24
CA LEU A 54 -5.14 -1.38 4.19
C LEU A 54 -4.59 -0.95 2.83
N ALA A 55 -5.23 -1.33 1.73
CA ALA A 55 -4.78 -0.97 0.40
C ALA A 55 -4.87 0.53 0.14
N THR A 56 -5.94 1.15 0.62
CA THR A 56 -6.09 2.60 0.53
C THR A 56 -5.01 3.31 1.35
N TYR A 57 -4.78 2.87 2.59
CA TYR A 57 -3.74 3.44 3.45
C TYR A 57 -2.36 3.33 2.82
N TRP A 58 -1.99 2.14 2.34
CA TRP A 58 -0.66 1.90 1.77
C TRP A 58 -0.46 2.66 0.47
N THR A 59 -1.47 2.69 -0.41
CA THR A 59 -1.42 3.46 -1.66
C THR A 59 -1.21 4.95 -1.36
N LEU A 60 -1.95 5.52 -0.40
CA LEU A 60 -1.79 6.92 0.00
C LEU A 60 -0.42 7.19 0.63
N HIS A 61 0.11 6.24 1.40
CA HIS A 61 1.46 6.35 1.97
C HIS A 61 2.53 6.36 0.87
N THR A 62 2.47 5.44 -0.08
CA THR A 62 3.38 5.39 -1.23
C THR A 62 3.27 6.67 -2.07
N LEU A 63 2.04 7.16 -2.30
CA LEU A 63 1.82 8.39 -3.07
C LEU A 63 2.43 9.62 -2.39
N LYS A 64 2.30 9.71 -1.06
CA LYS A 64 2.90 10.78 -0.25
C LYS A 64 4.42 10.77 -0.37
N ASP A 65 5.03 9.59 -0.31
CA ASP A 65 6.49 9.46 -0.42
C ASP A 65 6.98 9.78 -1.84
N GLY A 66 6.23 9.36 -2.87
CA GLY A 66 6.47 9.76 -4.25
C GLY A 66 6.37 11.27 -4.46
N LEU A 67 5.40 11.93 -3.82
CA LEU A 67 5.22 13.38 -3.88
C LEU A 67 6.35 14.13 -3.17
N GLN A 68 6.80 13.65 -2.01
CA GLN A 68 7.97 14.19 -1.29
C GLN A 68 9.24 14.13 -2.16
N PHE A 69 9.45 13.02 -2.87
CA PHE A 69 10.55 12.89 -3.81
C PHE A 69 10.47 13.91 -4.97
N LEU A 70 9.28 14.12 -5.53
CA LEU A 70 9.07 15.18 -6.53
C LEU A 70 9.32 16.57 -5.97
N THR A 71 8.94 16.83 -4.72
CA THR A 71 9.15 18.15 -4.10
C THR A 71 10.63 18.45 -3.90
N LEU A 72 11.42 17.45 -3.51
CA LEU A 72 12.88 17.57 -3.42
C LEU A 72 13.51 17.79 -4.80
N ARG A 73 13.00 17.13 -5.84
CA ARG A 73 13.49 17.29 -7.22
C ARG A 73 13.11 18.63 -7.85
N LEU A 74 11.97 19.20 -7.47
CA LEU A 74 11.47 20.51 -7.93
C LEU A 74 12.08 21.70 -7.17
N ARG A 75 12.84 21.44 -6.10
CA ARG A 75 13.64 22.46 -5.40
C ARG A 75 15.15 22.26 -5.62
N PRO A 76 15.67 22.25 -6.86
CA PRO A 76 17.10 22.35 -7.10
C PRO A 76 17.49 23.82 -7.04
N GLY A 77 18.03 24.27 -5.91
CA GLY A 77 18.62 25.61 -5.81
C GLY A 77 18.18 26.39 -4.57
N LYS A 78 18.99 26.28 -3.53
CA LYS A 78 19.40 27.45 -2.76
C LYS A 78 20.92 27.41 -2.65
#